data_AF-A0A4U8YSV8-F1
#
_entry.id   AF-A0A4U8YSV8-F1
#
_cell.length_a   1.000
_cell.length_b   1.000
_cell.length_c   1.000
_cell.angle_alpha   90.00
_cell.angle_beta   90.00
_cell.angle_gamma   90.00
#
_symmetry.space_group_name_H-M   'P 1'
#
loop_
_entity.id
_entity.type
_entity.pdbx_description
1 polymer ?
#
loop_
_entity_poly.entity_id
_entity_poly.type
_entity_poly.pdbx_seq_one_letter_code
_entity_poly.pdbx_strand_id
1 'polypeptide(L)'
;MNCIDAIEGTAKKVISDFYAMHESGEMDDTEFARSTRVLIDGTGEFVVDNCEITPNPELLKTVLFEYARDLWKRSLKAKEEDRSASPVDQGYDDYYFDYIFRHGTYPA
;
A
#
# COMPACT_ATOMS: atom_id res chain seq x y z
N MET A 1 14.06 16.78 10.70
CA MET A 1 13.60 15.85 9.65
C MET A 1 14.84 15.38 8.94
N ASN A 2 15.15 14.09 9.04
CA ASN A 2 16.27 13.49 8.32
C ASN A 2 15.83 13.19 6.86
N CYS A 3 16.76 12.87 5.97
CA CYS A 3 16.42 12.59 4.56
C CYS A 3 15.44 11.41 4.41
N ILE A 4 15.54 10.41 5.29
CA ILE A 4 14.67 9.23 5.25
C ILE A 4 13.21 9.57 5.63
N ASP A 5 12.99 10.44 6.63
CA ASP A 5 11.66 10.93 7.02
C ASP A 5 10.99 11.68 5.85
N ALA A 6 11.77 12.46 5.09
CA ALA A 6 11.27 13.20 3.94
C ALA A 6 10.87 12.26 2.78
N ILE A 7 11.65 11.22 2.53
CA ILE A 7 11.34 10.18 1.54
C ILE A 7 10.10 9.40 1.97
N GLU A 8 10.04 8.95 3.23
CA GLU A 8 8.88 8.26 3.79
C GLU A 8 7.62 9.12 3.66
N GLY A 9 7.68 10.38 4.08
CA GLY A 9 6.55 11.31 4.01
C GLY A 9 6.08 11.54 2.57
N THR A 10 7.01 11.67 1.63
CA THR A 10 6.69 11.83 0.20
C THR A 10 6.02 10.58 -0.36
N ALA A 11 6.59 9.40 -0.11
CA ALA A 11 6.01 8.14 -0.57
C ALA A 11 4.61 7.90 0.05
N LYS A 12 4.43 8.17 1.35
CA LYS A 12 3.10 8.09 1.99
C LYS A 12 2.10 9.05 1.38
N LYS A 13 2.51 10.27 0.99
CA LYS A 13 1.64 11.20 0.29
C LYS A 13 1.19 10.67 -1.06
N VAL A 14 2.08 10.08 -1.85
CA VAL A 14 1.72 9.47 -3.14
C VAL A 14 0.79 8.27 -2.95
N ILE A 15 1.05 7.40 -1.96
CA ILE A 15 0.14 6.29 -1.62
C ILE A 15 -1.26 6.83 -1.23
N SER A 16 -1.32 7.93 -0.49
CA SER A 16 -2.59 8.58 -0.15
C SER A 16 -3.35 9.09 -1.38
N ASP A 17 -2.63 9.56 -2.38
CA ASP A 17 -3.23 10.01 -3.64
C ASP A 17 -3.77 8.84 -4.46
N PHE A 18 -3.05 7.71 -4.52
CA PHE A 18 -3.58 6.47 -5.08
C PHE A 18 -4.82 5.99 -4.34
N TYR A 19 -4.83 6.11 -3.01
CA TYR A 19 -5.97 5.74 -2.19
C TYR A 19 -7.19 6.65 -2.47
N ALA A 20 -7.00 7.95 -2.62
CA ALA A 20 -8.08 8.87 -2.98
C ALA A 20 -8.67 8.55 -4.37
N MET A 21 -7.81 8.20 -5.34
CA MET A 21 -8.27 7.74 -6.66
C MET A 21 -9.08 6.43 -6.55
N HIS A 22 -8.62 5.50 -5.71
CA HIS A 22 -9.34 4.25 -5.43
C HIS A 22 -10.71 4.49 -4.79
N GLU A 23 -10.80 5.38 -3.79
CA GLU A 23 -12.07 5.75 -3.16
C GLU A 23 -13.04 6.44 -4.14
N SER A 24 -12.51 7.24 -5.07
CA SER A 24 -13.32 7.89 -6.11
C SER A 24 -13.79 6.94 -7.22
N GLY A 25 -13.28 5.70 -7.26
CA GLY A 25 -13.56 4.72 -8.30
C GLY A 25 -12.78 4.92 -9.60
N GLU A 26 -11.82 5.85 -9.63
CA GLU A 26 -10.90 6.07 -10.76
C GLU A 26 -9.82 4.99 -10.87
N MET A 27 -9.59 4.24 -9.79
CA MET A 27 -8.59 3.17 -9.69
C MET A 27 -9.24 1.94 -9.07
N ASP A 28 -9.06 0.77 -9.67
CA ASP A 28 -9.53 -0.48 -9.08
C ASP A 28 -8.56 -1.05 -8.03
N ASP A 29 -8.99 -2.11 -7.35
CA ASP A 29 -8.22 -2.75 -6.29
C ASP A 29 -6.85 -3.27 -6.76
N THR A 30 -6.80 -3.79 -7.99
CA THR A 30 -5.57 -4.33 -8.60
C THR A 30 -4.62 -3.20 -8.97
N GLU A 31 -5.14 -2.12 -9.54
CA GLU A 31 -4.38 -0.94 -9.91
C GLU A 31 -3.79 -0.25 -8.68
N PHE A 32 -4.55 -0.13 -7.59
CA PHE A 32 -4.05 0.42 -6.33
C PHE A 32 -2.88 -0.41 -5.78
N ALA A 33 -3.06 -1.73 -5.68
CA ALA A 33 -2.01 -2.61 -5.15
C ALA A 33 -0.76 -2.61 -6.04
N ARG A 34 -0.90 -2.68 -7.36
CA ARG A 34 0.23 -2.62 -8.31
C ARG A 34 0.95 -1.28 -8.28
N SER A 35 0.23 -0.17 -8.28
CA SER A 35 0.82 1.19 -8.26
C SER A 35 1.58 1.43 -6.97
N THR A 36 1.00 1.02 -5.84
CA THR A 36 1.67 1.04 -4.54
C THR A 36 2.94 0.19 -4.54
N ARG A 37 2.89 -1.03 -5.08
CA ARG A 37 4.08 -1.89 -5.18
C ARG A 37 5.19 -1.23 -5.97
N VAL A 38 4.90 -0.71 -7.16
CA VAL A 38 5.89 -0.02 -8.01
C VAL A 38 6.54 1.15 -7.26
N LEU A 39 5.75 1.94 -6.53
CA LEU A 39 6.26 3.03 -5.72
C LEU A 39 7.17 2.54 -4.58
N ILE A 40 6.77 1.50 -3.86
CA ILE A 40 7.55 0.94 -2.74
C ILE A 40 8.86 0.34 -3.23
N ASP A 41 8.80 -0.45 -4.30
CA ASP A 41 9.98 -1.07 -4.91
C ASP A 41 10.94 0.01 -5.40
N GLY A 42 10.46 1.00 -6.16
CA GLY A 42 11.30 2.10 -6.68
C GLY A 42 11.87 3.00 -5.58
N THR A 43 11.10 3.28 -4.52
CA THR A 43 11.61 4.04 -3.36
C THR A 43 12.67 3.23 -2.62
N GLY A 44 12.46 1.91 -2.48
CA GLY A 44 13.41 1.00 -1.88
C GLY A 44 14.72 0.92 -2.66
N GLU A 45 14.65 0.77 -3.98
CA GLU A 45 15.82 0.78 -4.89
C GLU A 45 16.60 2.10 -4.77
N PHE A 46 15.90 3.24 -4.81
CA PHE A 46 16.53 4.55 -4.64
C PHE A 46 17.31 4.64 -3.33
N VAL A 47 16.76 4.16 -2.22
CA VAL A 47 17.43 4.22 -0.91
C VAL A 47 18.59 3.22 -0.81
N VAL A 48 18.49 2.05 -1.45
CA VAL A 48 19.61 1.10 -1.54
C VAL A 48 20.78 1.69 -2.32
N ASP A 49 20.51 2.39 -3.41
CA ASP A 49 21.53 3.05 -4.24
C ASP A 49 22.19 4.25 -3.54
N ASN A 50 21.53 4.79 -2.50
CA ASN A 50 21.98 5.94 -1.71
C ASN A 50 22.09 5.54 -0.23
N CYS A 51 22.95 4.56 0.07
CA CYS A 51 23.10 3.92 1.38
C CYS A 51 23.45 4.88 2.54
N GLU A 52 23.90 6.10 2.24
CA GLU A 52 24.10 7.19 3.21
C GLU A 52 22.80 7.74 3.80
N ILE A 53 21.66 7.51 3.16
CA ILE A 53 20.34 8.00 3.59
C ILE A 53 19.86 7.26 4.84
N THR A 54 20.05 5.94 4.88
CA THR A 54 19.66 5.11 6.04
C THR A 54 20.46 3.82 6.12
N PRO A 55 20.85 3.37 7.32
CA PRO A 55 21.49 2.08 7.52
C PRO A 55 20.54 0.88 7.35
N ASN A 56 19.23 1.11 7.25
CA ASN A 56 18.23 0.05 7.08
C ASN A 56 17.18 0.39 6.00
N PRO A 57 17.51 0.22 4.71
CA PRO A 57 16.58 0.47 3.60
C PRO A 57 15.31 -0.38 3.65
N GLU A 58 15.39 -1.62 4.15
CA GLU A 58 14.25 -2.55 4.20
C GLU A 58 13.17 -2.12 5.20
N LEU A 59 13.54 -1.34 6.23
CA LEU A 59 12.57 -0.76 7.14
C LEU A 59 11.60 0.19 6.41
N LEU A 60 12.10 0.97 5.44
CA LEU A 60 11.25 1.89 4.68
C LEU A 60 10.20 1.13 3.87
N LYS A 61 10.59 0.05 3.19
CA LYS A 61 9.65 -0.80 2.43
C LYS A 61 8.55 -1.36 3.33
N THR A 62 8.94 -1.83 4.52
CA THR A 62 8.01 -2.37 5.52
C THR A 62 7.00 -1.30 5.96
N VAL A 63 7.48 -0.11 6.33
CA VAL A 63 6.63 1.00 6.79
C VAL A 63 5.65 1.45 5.69
N LEU A 64 6.11 1.55 4.43
CA LEU A 64 5.26 1.95 3.32
C LEU A 64 4.23 0.87 2.97
N PHE A 65 4.62 -0.40 3.02
CA PHE A 65 3.72 -1.52 2.79
C PHE A 65 2.62 -1.59 3.84
N GLU A 66 2.98 -1.49 5.12
CA GLU A 66 2.01 -1.47 6.22
C GLU A 66 1.05 -0.29 6.09
N TYR A 67 1.57 0.89 5.74
CA TYR A 67 0.75 2.08 5.52
C TYR A 67 -0.27 1.89 4.40
N ALA A 68 0.15 1.36 3.25
CA ALA A 68 -0.75 1.11 2.13
C ALA A 68 -1.80 0.03 2.44
N ARG A 69 -1.39 -1.03 3.13
CA ARG A 69 -2.29 -2.10 3.57
C ARG A 69 -3.33 -1.57 4.57
N ASP A 70 -2.93 -0.67 5.47
CA ASP A 70 -3.87 -0.06 6.43
C ASP A 70 -4.90 0.84 5.73
N LEU A 71 -4.49 1.57 4.69
CA LEU A 71 -5.43 2.33 3.85
C LEU A 71 -6.38 1.38 3.11
N TRP A 72 -5.86 0.32 2.51
CA TRP A 72 -6.64 -0.71 1.85
C TRP A 72 -7.77 -1.26 2.74
N LYS A 73 -7.42 -1.69 3.95
CA LYS A 73 -8.35 -2.24 4.93
C LYS A 73 -9.45 -1.24 5.32
N ARG A 74 -9.16 0.07 5.32
CA ARG A 74 -10.18 1.09 5.58
C ARG A 74 -11.20 1.16 4.46
N SER A 75 -10.77 1.08 3.20
CA SER A 75 -11.71 1.04 2.07
C SER A 75 -12.62 -0.19 2.10
N LEU A 76 -12.10 -1.34 2.50
CA LEU A 76 -12.89 -2.57 2.64
C LEU A 76 -13.96 -2.43 3.72
N LYS A 77 -13.58 -1.95 4.91
CA LYS A 77 -14.54 -1.69 6.00
C LYS A 77 -15.63 -0.70 5.59
N ALA A 78 -15.26 0.37 4.88
CA ALA A 78 -16.23 1.33 4.38
C ALA A 78 -17.22 0.68 3.37
N LYS A 79 -16.72 -0.17 2.47
CA LYS A 79 -17.55 -0.95 1.52
C LYS A 79 -18.45 -1.98 2.21
N GLU A 80 -18.01 -2.57 3.33
CA GLU A 80 -18.80 -3.50 4.14
C GLU A 80 -19.89 -2.80 4.95
N GLU A 81 -19.63 -1.62 5.50
CA GLU A 81 -20.62 -0.83 6.25
C GLU A 81 -21.76 -0.35 5.34
N ASP A 82 -21.46 -0.03 4.08
CA ASP A 82 -22.46 0.36 3.06
C ASP A 82 -23.28 -0.84 2.54
N ARG A 83 -22.72 -2.05 2.58
CA ARG A 83 -23.39 -3.30 2.17
C ARG A 83 -23.89 -4.04 3.41
N SER A 84 -25.13 -3.77 3.80
CA SER A 84 -25.84 -4.40 4.92
C SER A 84 -25.43 -5.87 5.17
N ALA A 85 -24.57 -6.07 6.18
CA ALA A 85 -24.17 -7.33 6.82
C ALA A 85 -24.19 -8.61 5.96
N SER A 86 -23.01 -9.06 5.52
CA SER A 86 -22.71 -10.49 5.37
C SER A 86 -21.42 -10.78 6.13
N PRO A 87 -21.32 -11.90 6.87
CA PRO A 87 -20.14 -12.20 7.68
C PRO A 87 -19.03 -12.64 6.73
N VAL A 88 -18.20 -11.69 6.29
CA VAL A 88 -16.98 -12.00 5.54
C VAL A 88 -15.83 -12.16 6.54
N ASP A 89 -15.07 -13.22 6.32
CA ASP A 89 -14.10 -13.81 7.24
C ASP A 89 -12.91 -12.86 7.49
N GLN A 90 -12.67 -12.52 8.76
CA GLN A 90 -11.74 -11.46 9.22
C GLN A 90 -10.26 -11.70 8.88
N GLY A 91 -9.91 -12.83 8.23
CA GLY A 91 -8.56 -13.15 7.75
C GLY A 91 -8.41 -13.22 6.22
N TYR A 92 -9.51 -13.14 5.46
CA TYR A 92 -9.49 -13.32 4.00
C TYR A 92 -9.03 -12.05 3.25
N ASP A 93 -9.30 -10.88 3.83
CA ASP A 93 -8.96 -9.58 3.25
C ASP A 93 -7.45 -9.26 3.31
N ASP A 94 -6.80 -9.66 4.40
CA ASP A 94 -5.34 -9.52 4.58
C ASP A 94 -4.58 -10.37 3.55
N TYR A 95 -5.08 -11.58 3.27
CA TYR A 95 -4.51 -12.45 2.25
C TYR A 95 -4.63 -11.83 0.84
N TYR A 96 -5.72 -11.11 0.56
CA TYR A 96 -6.02 -10.62 -0.78
C TYR A 96 -5.09 -9.48 -1.21
N PHE A 97 -4.90 -8.48 -0.34
CA PHE A 97 -3.98 -7.38 -0.63
C PHE A 97 -2.54 -7.89 -0.73
N ASP A 98 -2.10 -8.73 0.21
CA ASP A 98 -0.77 -9.33 0.18
C ASP A 98 -0.55 -10.15 -1.10
N TYR A 99 -1.57 -10.88 -1.56
CA TYR A 99 -1.51 -11.67 -2.79
C TYR A 99 -1.38 -10.79 -4.04
N ILE A 100 -2.24 -9.78 -4.20
CA ILE A 100 -2.16 -8.88 -5.36
C ILE A 100 -0.86 -8.09 -5.32
N PHE A 101 -0.41 -7.65 -4.14
CA PHE A 101 0.86 -6.96 -3.97
C PHE A 101 2.03 -7.84 -4.43
N ARG A 102 2.05 -9.13 -4.06
CA ARG A 102 3.14 -10.06 -4.40
C ARG A 102 3.07 -10.61 -5.82
N HIS A 103 1.89 -10.96 -6.30
CA HIS A 103 1.69 -11.67 -7.57
C HIS A 103 1.23 -10.76 -8.70
N GLY A 104 0.77 -9.55 -8.38
CA GLY A 104 0.26 -8.60 -9.36
C GLY A 104 -1.07 -9.03 -9.97
N THR A 105 -1.75 -10.06 -9.48
CA THR A 105 -3.02 -10.54 -10.04
C THR A 105 -3.96 -10.93 -8.91
N TYR A 106 -5.27 -10.97 -9.20
CA TYR A 106 -6.22 -11.55 -8.27
C TYR A 106 -5.96 -13.05 -8.06
N PRO A 107 -6.14 -13.58 -6.83
CA PRO A 107 -6.15 -15.01 -6.59
C PRO A 107 -7.26 -15.68 -7.42
N ALA A 108 -6.93 -16.78 -8.08
CA ALA A 108 -7.85 -17.60 -8.87
C ALA A 108 -8.59 -18.64 -8.00
#